data_AF-A0A925AYJ6-F1
#
_entry.id   AF-A0A925AYJ6-F1
#
_cell.length_a   1.000
_cell.length_b   1.000
_cell.length_c   1.000
_cell.angle_alpha   90.00
_cell.angle_beta   90.00
_cell.angle_gamma   90.00
#
_symmetry.space_group_name_H-M   'P 1'
#
loop_
_entity.id
_entity.type
_entity.pdbx_description
1 polymer ?
#
loop_
_entity_poly.entity_id
_entity_poly.type
_entity_poly.pdbx_seq_one_letter_code
_entity_poly.pdbx_strand_id
1 'polypeptide(L)'
;MTTLIETYEAKHHPIAVADPIEAIRFYMEQNNLEQGHLGAVIGSQPRASEVLARRRALSVEMIRRIAGAWPIPVEVLIQPSKASARSVRKKRKGKTACRLAC
;
A
#
# COMPACT_ATOMS: atom_id res chain seq x y z
N MET A 1 11.40 19.11 -39.81
CA MET A 1 12.37 18.70 -38.77
C MET A 1 11.67 18.83 -37.43
N THR A 2 11.55 17.70 -36.70
CA THR A 2 11.46 17.59 -35.23
C THR A 2 10.34 18.38 -34.52
N THR A 3 9.44 17.80 -33.71
CA THR A 3 9.47 16.54 -32.98
C THR A 3 8.13 16.36 -32.28
N LEU A 4 7.75 15.11 -32.12
CA LEU A 4 6.60 14.52 -31.45
C LEU A 4 6.51 14.90 -29.95
N ILE A 5 6.34 16.19 -29.60
CA ILE A 5 6.41 16.66 -28.19
C ILE A 5 5.07 17.19 -27.67
N GLU A 6 4.08 17.46 -28.55
CA GLU A 6 2.77 17.97 -28.15
C GLU A 6 1.90 16.95 -27.36
N THR A 7 2.37 15.70 -27.20
CA THR A 7 1.68 14.65 -26.44
C THR A 7 2.45 14.11 -25.24
N TYR A 8 3.66 14.62 -24.94
CA TYR A 8 4.49 14.05 -23.86
C TYR A 8 4.42 14.79 -22.52
N GLU A 9 3.80 15.97 -22.45
CA GLU A 9 3.69 16.74 -21.19
C GLU A 9 2.34 16.58 -20.47
N ALA A 10 1.41 15.77 -21.00
CA ALA A 10 0.11 15.49 -20.37
C ALA A 10 0.09 14.20 -19.53
N LYS A 11 1.27 13.71 -19.11
CA LYS A 11 1.38 12.70 -18.03
C LYS A 11 2.05 13.27 -16.78
N HIS A 12 2.07 14.59 -16.62
CA HIS A 12 2.01 15.18 -15.29
C HIS A 12 0.63 14.87 -14.74
N HIS A 13 0.44 13.63 -14.24
CA HIS A 13 -0.74 13.29 -13.46
C HIS A 13 -0.81 14.34 -12.35
N PRO A 14 -1.81 15.25 -12.36
CA PRO A 14 -2.00 16.13 -11.23
C PRO A 14 -2.16 15.21 -10.04
N ILE A 15 -1.25 15.33 -9.08
CA ILE A 15 -1.22 14.58 -7.83
C ILE A 15 -2.45 15.06 -7.05
N ALA A 16 -3.62 14.60 -7.47
CA ALA A 16 -4.90 14.97 -6.90
C ALA A 16 -4.98 14.33 -5.53
N VAL A 17 -4.38 14.99 -4.54
CA VAL A 17 -4.52 14.73 -3.09
C VAL A 17 -4.67 13.22 -2.83
N ALA A 18 -3.70 12.44 -3.33
CA ALA A 18 -3.89 11.01 -3.37
C ALA A 18 -3.92 10.49 -1.93
N ASP A 19 -4.98 9.78 -1.57
CA ASP A 19 -5.03 9.00 -0.33
C ASP A 19 -3.69 8.23 -0.23
N PRO A 20 -3.07 8.14 0.96
CA PRO A 20 -1.74 7.51 1.08
C PRO A 20 -1.73 6.05 0.60
N ILE A 21 -2.90 5.42 0.57
CA ILE A 21 -3.11 4.06 0.05
C ILE A 21 -3.07 4.02 -1.48
N GLU A 22 -3.61 5.03 -2.16
CA GLU A 22 -3.53 5.15 -3.63
C GLU A 22 -2.10 5.46 -4.06
N ALA A 23 -1.36 6.28 -3.30
CA ALA A 23 0.06 6.51 -3.57
C ALA A 23 0.88 5.21 -3.53
N ILE A 24 0.61 4.35 -2.55
CA ILE A 24 1.23 3.02 -2.43
C ILE A 24 0.85 2.14 -3.63
N ARG A 25 -0.43 2.12 -4.03
CA ARG A 25 -0.89 1.33 -5.19
C ARG A 25 -0.24 1.80 -6.48
N PHE A 26 -0.22 3.10 -6.72
CA PHE A 26 0.41 3.68 -7.90
C PHE A 26 1.89 3.28 -7.97
N TYR A 27 2.62 3.39 -6.86
CA TYR A 27 4.02 2.98 -6.81
C TYR A 27 4.18 1.48 -7.11
N MET A 28 3.29 0.63 -6.58
CA MET A 28 3.30 -0.80 -6.88
C MET A 28 3.03 -1.08 -8.37
N GLU A 29 2.06 -0.38 -8.97
CA GLU A 29 1.75 -0.52 -10.40
C GLU A 29 2.89 -0.05 -11.30
N GLN A 30 3.56 1.05 -10.97
CA GLN A 30 4.70 1.55 -11.74
C GLN A 30 5.92 0.61 -11.66
N ASN A 31 6.07 -0.13 -10.56
CA ASN A 31 7.21 -1.02 -10.33
C ASN A 31 6.86 -2.51 -10.47
N ASN A 32 5.65 -2.85 -10.95
CA ASN A 32 5.12 -4.22 -11.01
C ASN A 32 5.32 -5.01 -9.69
N LEU A 33 5.13 -4.34 -8.54
CA LEU A 33 5.29 -4.95 -7.22
C LEU A 33 3.99 -5.61 -6.77
N GLU A 34 4.11 -6.83 -6.24
CA GLU A 34 2.99 -7.53 -5.63
C GLU A 34 2.75 -7.12 -4.18
N GLN A 35 1.54 -7.40 -3.66
CA GLN A 35 1.18 -7.14 -2.25
C GLN A 35 2.12 -7.85 -1.25
N GLY A 36 2.72 -8.96 -1.67
CA GLY A 36 3.74 -9.66 -0.88
C GLY A 36 4.96 -8.79 -0.57
N HIS A 37 5.36 -7.94 -1.51
CA HIS A 37 6.51 -7.04 -1.33
C HIS A 37 6.21 -5.92 -0.34
N LEU A 38 4.99 -5.37 -0.36
CA LEU A 38 4.54 -4.45 0.67
C LEU A 38 4.48 -5.13 2.05
N GLY A 39 4.02 -6.38 2.08
CA GLY A 39 4.07 -7.23 3.27
C GLY A 39 5.47 -7.41 3.84
N ALA A 40 6.48 -7.58 2.98
CA ALA A 40 7.87 -7.72 3.37
C ALA A 40 8.44 -6.42 3.99
N VAL A 41 8.15 -5.26 3.40
CA VAL A 41 8.57 -3.94 3.91
C VAL A 41 7.94 -3.64 5.28
N ILE A 42 6.66 -3.99 5.44
CA ILE A 42 5.93 -3.80 6.69
C ILE A 42 6.33 -4.86 7.74
N GLY A 43 6.74 -6.05 7.29
CA GLY A 43 7.00 -7.23 8.12
C GLY A 43 5.76 -8.10 8.40
N SER A 44 4.63 -7.84 7.74
CA SER A 44 3.42 -8.63 7.90
C SER A 44 2.50 -8.53 6.68
N GLN A 45 2.36 -9.63 5.95
CA GLN A 45 1.45 -9.76 4.82
C GLN A 45 -0.04 -9.48 5.15
N PRO A 46 -0.63 -9.98 6.26
CA PRO A 46 -2.03 -9.66 6.56
C PRO A 46 -2.24 -8.17 6.81
N ARG A 47 -1.27 -7.49 7.44
CA ARG A 47 -1.34 -6.04 7.67
C ARG A 47 -1.30 -5.26 6.35
N ALA A 48 -0.45 -5.66 5.40
CA ALA A 48 -0.40 -5.04 4.09
C ALA A 48 -1.76 -5.13 3.36
N SER A 49 -2.41 -6.29 3.40
CA SER A 49 -3.75 -6.48 2.81
C SER A 49 -4.82 -5.62 3.51
N GLU A 50 -4.81 -5.54 4.84
CA GLU A 50 -5.74 -4.70 5.60
C GLU A 50 -5.58 -3.21 5.28
N VAL A 51 -4.33 -2.75 5.12
CA VAL A 51 -4.00 -1.37 4.74
C VAL A 51 -4.48 -1.07 3.32
N LEU A 52 -4.18 -1.94 2.35
CA LEU A 52 -4.64 -1.79 0.97
C LEU A 52 -6.17 -1.85 0.85
N ALA A 53 -6.83 -2.59 1.74
CA ALA A 53 -8.29 -2.67 1.85
C ALA A 53 -8.92 -1.50 2.65
N ARG A 54 -8.11 -0.52 3.09
CA ARG A 54 -8.52 0.63 3.92
C ARG A 54 -9.22 0.24 5.23
N ARG A 55 -9.04 -1.01 5.69
CA ARG A 55 -9.62 -1.51 6.95
C ARG A 55 -8.85 -1.01 8.18
N ARG A 56 -7.61 -0.59 7.97
CA ARG A 56 -6.72 -0.09 9.01
C ARG A 56 -6.01 1.18 8.54
N ALA A 57 -5.91 2.16 9.43
CA ALA A 57 -5.10 3.35 9.18
C ALA A 57 -3.60 3.00 9.16
N LEU A 58 -2.82 3.75 8.38
CA LEU A 58 -1.37 3.64 8.37
C LEU A 58 -0.83 4.15 9.72
N SER A 59 -0.05 3.31 10.40
CA SER A 59 0.69 3.74 11.60
C SER A 59 1.94 4.52 11.18
N VAL A 60 2.39 5.45 12.02
CA VAL A 60 3.62 6.22 11.80
C VAL A 60 4.84 5.31 11.59
N GLU A 61 4.93 4.19 12.31
CA GLU A 61 6.01 3.21 12.11
C GLU A 61 5.97 2.59 10.71
N MET A 62 4.78 2.33 10.18
CA MET A 62 4.56 1.76 8.85
C MET A 62 4.99 2.76 7.78
N ILE A 63 4.62 4.03 7.96
CA ILE A 63 5.00 5.14 7.09
C ILE A 63 6.53 5.25 7.03
N ARG A 64 7.22 5.21 8.18
CA ARG A 64 8.69 5.26 8.24
C ARG A 64 9.35 4.11 7.50
N ARG A 65 8.83 2.88 7.64
CA ARG A 65 9.36 1.70 6.93
C ARG A 65 9.17 1.82 5.42
N ILE A 66 7.99 2.24 4.98
CA ILE A 66 7.67 2.42 3.56
C ILE A 66 8.54 3.53 2.96
N ALA A 67 8.66 4.68 3.64
CA ALA A 67 9.49 5.80 3.18
C ALA A 67 10.99 5.47 3.15
N GLY A 68 11.46 4.54 3.98
CA GLY A 68 12.84 4.05 3.94
C GLY A 68 13.09 3.02 2.84
N ALA A 69 12.09 2.22 2.48
CA ALA A 69 12.21 1.18 1.47
C ALA A 69 11.89 1.68 0.05
N TRP A 70 10.95 2.61 -0.08
CA TRP A 70 10.46 3.13 -1.36
C TRP A 70 10.71 4.65 -1.41
N PRO A 71 11.06 5.21 -2.58
CA PRO A 71 11.27 6.64 -2.78
C PRO A 71 9.92 7.40 -2.83
N ILE A 72 9.05 7.18 -1.85
CA ILE A 72 7.77 7.88 -1.68
C ILE A 72 7.97 8.96 -0.61
N PRO A 73 7.69 10.24 -0.91
CA PRO A 73 7.80 11.31 0.07
C PRO A 73 6.84 11.10 1.24
N VAL A 74 7.36 11.28 2.46
CA VAL A 74 6.62 11.09 3.71
C VAL A 74 5.39 11.99 3.78
N GLU A 75 5.45 13.18 3.17
CA GLU A 75 4.35 14.15 3.10
C GLU A 75 3.08 13.60 2.44
N VAL A 76 3.24 12.67 1.48
CA VAL A 76 2.12 11.99 0.82
C VAL A 76 1.52 10.91 1.73
N LEU A 77 2.32 10.30 2.60
CA LEU A 77 1.91 9.20 3.48
C LEU A 77 1.30 9.66 4.81
N ILE A 78 1.57 10.89 5.24
CA ILE A 78 1.03 11.47 6.49
C ILE A 78 -0.45 11.88 6.36
N GLN A 79 -0.98 12.00 5.15
CA GLN A 79 -2.36 12.44 4.95
C GLN A 79 -3.36 11.48 5.62
N PRO A 80 -4.39 12.01 6.31
CA PRO A 80 -5.41 11.17 6.94
C PRO A 80 -6.16 10.40 5.85
N SER A 81 -5.90 9.10 5.74
CA SER A 81 -6.67 8.26 4.84
C SER A 81 -8.13 8.21 5.30
N LYS A 82 -9.07 8.25 4.36
CA LYS A 82 -10.50 8.02 4.65
C LYS A 82 -10.71 6.56 5.06
N ALA A 83 -10.26 6.16 6.24
CA ALA A 83 -10.49 4.85 6.82
C ALA A 83 -11.98 4.78 7.22
N SER A 84 -12.78 4.11 6.39
CA SER A 84 -14.22 4.03 6.60
C SER A 84 -14.49 3.26 7.90
N ALA A 85 -15.24 3.87 8.81
CA ALA A 85 -15.90 3.15 9.89
C ALA A 85 -16.84 2.10 9.29
N ARG A 86 -16.42 0.83 9.18
CA ARG A 86 -17.35 -0.28 8.90
C ARG A 86 -16.83 -1.64 9.40
N SER A 87 -17.47 -2.07 10.49
CA SER A 87 -17.88 -3.44 10.79
C SER A 87 -16.79 -4.49 10.95
N VAL A 88 -16.42 -4.71 12.21
CA VAL A 88 -16.18 -6.03 12.82
C VAL A 88 -17.03 -7.12 12.12
N ARG A 89 -16.40 -8.08 11.43
CA ARG A 89 -16.99 -9.43 11.29
C ARG A 89 -15.92 -10.52 11.20
N LYS A 90 -16.02 -11.41 12.18
CA LYS A 90 -15.19 -12.56 12.56
C LYS A 90 -14.83 -13.51 11.41
N LYS A 91 -13.67 -14.17 11.53
CA LYS A 91 -13.62 -15.65 11.70
C LYS A 91 -12.34 -16.04 12.44
N ARG A 92 -12.52 -16.42 13.71
CA ARG A 92 -11.61 -17.33 14.40
C ARG A 92 -11.67 -18.67 13.65
N LYS A 93 -10.53 -19.22 13.26
CA LYS A 93 -10.36 -20.67 13.19
C LYS A 93 -9.03 -21.00 13.86
N GLY A 94 -9.15 -21.51 15.07
CA GLY A 94 -8.05 -22.10 15.79
C GLY A 94 -7.63 -23.42 15.14
N LYS A 95 -6.36 -23.76 15.42
CA LYS A 95 -5.79 -25.10 15.58
C LYS A 95 -6.52 -26.28 14.91
N THR A 96 -5.88 -26.81 13.89
CA THR A 96 -5.78 -28.25 13.58
C THR A 96 -4.40 -28.43 12.96
N ALA A 97 -3.55 -29.37 13.31
CA ALA A 97 -3.53 -30.36 14.37
C ALA A 97 -2.06 -30.78 14.52
N CYS A 98 -1.73 -31.30 15.70
CA CYS A 98 -0.56 -32.14 15.88
C CYS A 98 -0.67 -33.39 14.97
N ARG A 99 0.48 -33.97 14.61
CA ARG A 99 0.72 -35.26 13.96
C ARG A 99 0.41 -35.37 12.47
N LEU A 100 1.45 -35.25 11.64
CA LEU A 100 1.92 -36.35 10.79
C LEU A 100 3.29 -36.01 10.18
N ALA A 101 4.34 -36.50 10.82
CA ALA A 101 5.61 -36.83 10.18
C ALA A 101 6.14 -38.03 10.98
N CYS A 102 6.37 -39.14 10.28
CA CYS A 102 7.00 -40.41 10.67
C CYS A 102 7.13 -40.78 12.15
#